data_AF-A0A7V8W2Q4-F1
#
_entry.id   AF-A0A7V8W2Q4-F1
#
_cell.length_a   1.000
_cell.length_b   1.000
_cell.length_c   1.000
_cell.angle_alpha   90.00
_cell.angle_beta   90.00
_cell.angle_gamma   90.00
#
_symmetry.space_group_name_H-M   'P 1'
#
loop_
_entity.id
_entity.type
_entity.pdbx_description
1 polymer ?
#
loop_
_entity_poly.entity_id
_entity_poly.type
_entity_poly.pdbx_seq_one_letter_code
_entity_poly.pdbx_strand_id
1 'polypeptide(L)'
;VQLSEVKPGIEVTALSFSEQFKNINVVDSNNAMEIISKIPTPAPIDEVRIINTEKEKQALKNKQKNKQPLSLSKIFITGVICLAALLILLLSLPFLLYSYYRFKALHSSIVSQKGYYSYVSAMYLLNQFGFRRDNDTPLQFANNKIDDYFQTDFSAFIQVYLKSKYSSQPISSWELKILSLFYRPFEKSVQNKIPWKERVSGFLNFYRTINYFSKPKI
;
A
#
# COMPACT_ATOMS: atom_id res chain seq x y z
N VAL A 1 3.45 -29.03 44.82
CA VAL A 1 4.34 -28.40 45.83
C VAL A 1 4.44 -29.38 46.99
N GLN A 2 5.64 -29.67 47.50
CA GLN A 2 5.75 -30.54 48.67
C GLN A 2 5.36 -29.75 49.93
N LEU A 3 4.61 -30.35 50.85
CA LEU A 3 4.19 -29.70 52.11
C LEU A 3 5.38 -29.21 52.95
N SER A 4 6.56 -29.81 52.76
CA SER A 4 7.84 -29.41 53.35
C SER A 4 8.33 -28.03 52.91
N GLU A 5 7.79 -27.45 51.84
CA GLU A 5 8.18 -26.14 51.31
C GLU A 5 7.33 -24.99 51.88
N VAL A 6 6.31 -25.30 52.71
CA VAL A 6 5.45 -24.29 53.34
C VAL A 6 6.20 -23.61 54.47
N LYS A 7 6.42 -22.28 54.35
CA LYS A 7 7.08 -21.43 55.35
C LYS A 7 6.11 -20.34 55.83
N PRO A 8 6.31 -19.79 57.04
CA PRO A 8 5.59 -18.61 57.49
C PRO A 8 5.71 -17.46 56.46
N GLY A 9 4.58 -16.92 56.00
CA GLY A 9 4.52 -15.85 55.00
C GLY A 9 4.24 -16.29 53.56
N ILE A 10 4.03 -17.59 53.29
CA ILE A 10 3.57 -18.08 51.99
C ILE A 10 2.04 -18.00 51.90
N GLU A 11 1.55 -17.52 50.76
CA GLU A 11 0.12 -17.48 50.48
C GLU A 11 -0.39 -18.87 50.07
N VAL A 12 -1.36 -19.37 50.83
CA VAL A 12 -2.01 -20.66 50.58
C VAL A 12 -3.47 -20.39 50.25
N THR A 13 -3.86 -20.76 49.03
CA THR A 13 -5.25 -20.62 48.55
C THR A 13 -5.90 -21.99 48.48
N ALA A 14 -6.98 -22.17 49.25
CA ALA A 14 -7.84 -23.34 49.13
C ALA A 14 -9.00 -23.02 48.17
N LEU A 15 -9.25 -23.92 47.22
CA LEU A 15 -10.29 -23.82 46.21
C LEU A 15 -11.28 -24.98 46.38
N SER A 16 -12.55 -24.66 46.22
CA SER A 16 -13.65 -25.64 46.24
C SER A 16 -14.45 -25.53 44.95
N PHE A 17 -14.74 -26.68 44.35
CA PHE A 17 -15.62 -26.84 43.20
C PHE A 17 -16.95 -27.51 43.58
N SER A 18 -17.21 -27.72 44.88
CA SER A 18 -18.37 -28.46 45.35
C SER A 18 -19.69 -27.82 44.88
N GLU A 19 -20.66 -28.67 44.52
CA GLU A 19 -21.99 -28.20 44.15
C GLU A 19 -22.76 -27.59 45.32
N GLN A 20 -22.35 -27.87 46.57
CA GLN A 20 -22.98 -27.31 47.77
C GLN A 20 -22.87 -25.78 47.81
N PHE A 21 -21.78 -25.22 47.27
CA PHE A 21 -21.62 -23.77 47.14
C PHE A 21 -22.50 -23.15 46.05
N LYS A 22 -22.88 -23.93 45.02
CA LYS A 22 -23.74 -23.45 43.91
C LYS A 22 -25.20 -23.32 44.32
N ASN A 23 -25.62 -24.04 45.36
CA ASN A 23 -27.01 -24.07 45.85
C ASN A 23 -27.31 -23.01 46.92
N ILE A 24 -26.36 -22.11 47.21
CA ILE A 24 -26.57 -21.00 48.13
C ILE A 24 -27.39 -19.92 47.42
N ASN A 25 -28.71 -19.91 47.65
CA ASN A 25 -29.58 -18.85 47.16
C ASN A 25 -29.42 -17.60 48.05
N VAL A 26 -28.84 -16.55 47.46
CA VAL A 26 -28.74 -15.22 48.08
C VAL A 26 -30.03 -14.49 47.75
N VAL A 27 -30.82 -14.16 48.77
CA VAL A 27 -31.91 -13.18 48.64
C VAL A 27 -31.24 -11.82 48.59
N ASP A 28 -31.72 -10.85 47.78
CA ASP A 28 -31.17 -9.50 47.61
C ASP A 28 -31.25 -8.63 48.90
N SER A 29 -30.77 -9.16 50.02
CA SER A 29 -30.45 -8.44 51.24
C SER A 29 -28.96 -8.10 51.15
N ASN A 30 -28.58 -6.83 51.33
CA ASN A 30 -27.18 -6.38 51.31
C ASN A 30 -26.38 -6.83 52.57
N ASN A 31 -26.67 -8.02 53.12
CA ASN A 31 -26.06 -8.49 54.37
C ASN A 31 -25.05 -9.62 54.13
N ALA A 32 -23.76 -9.28 54.14
CA ALA A 32 -22.67 -10.22 53.96
C ALA A 32 -22.64 -11.35 55.02
N MET A 33 -23.18 -11.11 56.22
CA MET A 33 -23.23 -12.13 57.28
C MET A 33 -24.19 -13.28 56.95
N GLU A 34 -25.21 -13.03 56.13
CA GLU A 34 -26.16 -14.06 55.69
C GLU A 34 -25.51 -15.04 54.70
N ILE A 35 -24.56 -14.57 53.90
CA ILE A 35 -23.80 -15.42 52.98
C ILE A 35 -22.84 -16.31 53.76
N ILE A 36 -22.15 -15.76 54.75
CA ILE A 36 -21.17 -16.49 55.56
C ILE A 36 -21.84 -17.62 56.37
N SER A 37 -23.03 -17.37 56.94
CA SER A 37 -23.73 -18.39 57.73
C SER A 37 -24.26 -19.57 56.92
N LYS A 38 -24.42 -19.41 55.60
CA LYS A 38 -24.86 -20.47 54.68
C LYS A 38 -23.71 -21.29 54.10
N ILE A 39 -22.46 -20.92 54.38
CA ILE A 39 -21.29 -21.71 53.98
C ILE A 39 -21.28 -23.03 54.78
N PRO A 40 -21.22 -24.21 54.13
CA PRO A 40 -21.16 -25.48 54.83
C PRO A 40 -19.92 -25.56 55.73
N THR A 41 -20.10 -26.04 56.96
CA THR A 41 -19.02 -26.25 57.93
C THR A 41 -18.90 -27.75 58.26
N PRO A 42 -17.77 -28.43 57.93
CA PRO A 42 -16.58 -27.88 57.30
C PRO A 42 -16.79 -27.59 55.80
N ALA A 43 -16.11 -26.56 55.31
CA ALA A 43 -16.15 -26.23 53.89
C ALA A 43 -15.42 -27.33 53.09
N PRO A 44 -16.04 -27.91 52.04
CA PRO A 44 -15.36 -28.87 51.18
C PRO A 44 -14.24 -28.16 50.43
N ILE A 45 -13.02 -28.72 50.43
CA ILE A 45 -11.85 -28.18 49.75
C ILE A 45 -11.36 -29.25 48.78
N ASP A 46 -11.23 -28.89 47.50
CA ASP A 46 -10.82 -29.83 46.45
C ASP A 46 -9.35 -29.62 46.04
N GLU A 47 -8.89 -28.37 46.03
CA GLU A 47 -7.52 -28.04 45.62
C GLU A 47 -6.89 -27.04 46.60
N VAL A 48 -5.64 -27.28 46.98
CA VAL A 48 -4.83 -26.33 47.77
C VAL A 48 -3.64 -25.89 46.93
N ARG A 49 -3.61 -24.60 46.57
CA ARG A 49 -2.50 -23.97 45.83
C ARG A 49 -1.59 -23.22 46.78
N ILE A 50 -0.30 -23.46 46.66
CA ILE A 50 0.74 -22.77 47.41
C ILE A 50 1.47 -21.84 46.43
N ILE A 51 1.27 -20.53 46.58
CA ILE A 51 1.85 -19.53 45.68
C ILE A 51 3.18 -19.05 46.28
N ASN A 52 4.30 -19.38 45.62
CA ASN A 52 5.62 -18.91 46.03
C ASN A 52 5.91 -17.52 45.44
N THR A 53 5.55 -16.49 46.20
CA THR A 53 5.61 -15.07 45.81
C THR A 53 7.02 -14.62 45.42
N GLU A 54 8.09 -15.24 45.93
CA GLU A 54 9.47 -14.87 45.62
C GLU A 54 9.91 -15.33 44.23
N LYS A 55 9.56 -16.57 43.84
CA LYS A 55 9.88 -17.12 42.52
C LYS A 55 9.16 -16.36 41.41
N GLU A 56 7.90 -15.96 41.63
CA GLU A 56 7.15 -15.14 40.68
C GLU A 56 7.72 -13.72 40.55
N LYS A 57 8.11 -13.08 41.67
CA LYS A 57 8.77 -11.76 41.64
C LYS A 57 10.10 -11.79 40.89
N GLN A 58 10.88 -12.87 41.00
CA GLN A 58 12.12 -13.03 40.24
C GLN A 58 11.87 -13.27 38.75
N ALA A 59 10.86 -14.07 38.38
CA ALA A 59 10.46 -14.28 36.99
C ALA A 59 9.98 -12.98 36.32
N LEU A 60 9.25 -12.13 37.05
CA LEU A 60 8.80 -10.82 36.58
C LEU A 60 9.96 -9.83 36.38
N LYS A 61 10.94 -9.81 37.31
CA LYS A 61 12.16 -9.00 37.18
C LYS A 61 13.01 -9.40 35.97
N ASN A 62 13.12 -10.71 35.69
CA ASN A 62 13.86 -11.20 34.53
C ASN A 62 13.16 -10.87 33.20
N LYS A 63 11.82 -10.86 33.17
CA LYS A 63 11.05 -10.38 32.00
C LYS A 63 11.20 -8.87 31.77
N GLN A 64 11.38 -8.07 32.82
CA GLN A 64 11.59 -6.62 32.69
C GLN A 64 13.01 -6.26 32.23
N LYS A 65 14.05 -6.99 32.67
CA LYS A 65 15.45 -6.74 32.25
C LYS A 65 15.69 -6.96 30.75
N ASN A 66 14.84 -7.74 30.08
CA ASN A 66 15.01 -8.07 28.66
C ASN A 66 14.38 -7.05 27.70
N LYS A 67 13.77 -5.97 28.22
CA LYS A 67 13.37 -4.82 27.41
C LYS A 67 14.58 -3.90 27.31
N GLN A 68 15.43 -4.12 26.30
CA GLN A 68 16.48 -3.15 25.97
C GLN A 68 15.84 -1.77 25.79
N PRO A 69 16.36 -0.71 26.42
CA PRO A 69 15.80 0.62 26.24
C PRO A 69 15.92 0.99 24.76
N LEU A 70 14.79 1.39 24.17
CA LEU A 70 14.76 1.91 22.80
C LEU A 70 15.71 3.11 22.74
N SER A 71 16.84 2.92 22.06
CA SER A 71 17.80 4.00 21.82
C SER A 71 17.13 5.06 20.94
N LEU A 72 17.01 6.30 21.44
CA LEU A 72 16.46 7.44 20.71
C LEU A 72 17.13 7.62 19.35
N SER A 73 18.44 7.34 19.26
CA SER A 73 19.22 7.37 18.03
C SER A 73 18.70 6.38 16.99
N LYS A 74 18.33 5.16 17.40
CA LYS A 74 17.75 4.15 16.51
C LYS A 74 16.38 4.60 15.98
N ILE A 75 15.55 5.20 16.82
CA ILE A 75 14.25 5.75 16.41
C ILE A 75 14.46 6.86 15.37
N PHE A 76 15.37 7.80 15.65
CA PHE A 76 15.66 8.91 14.74
C PHE A 76 16.19 8.43 13.38
N ILE A 77 17.19 7.55 13.36
CA ILE A 77 17.74 6.98 12.13
C ILE A 77 16.65 6.25 11.34
N THR A 78 15.80 5.47 12.02
CA THR A 78 14.68 4.77 11.39
C THR A 78 13.71 5.78 10.76
N GLY A 79 13.39 6.88 11.45
CA GLY A 79 12.57 7.96 10.89
C GLY A 79 13.18 8.60 9.64
N VAL A 80 14.48 8.88 9.64
CA VAL A 80 15.19 9.42 8.47
C VAL A 80 15.17 8.45 7.29
N ILE A 81 15.41 7.16 7.54
CA ILE A 81 15.36 6.12 6.49
C ILE A 81 13.95 6.04 5.90
N CYS A 82 12.91 6.02 6.74
CA CYS A 82 11.52 6.01 6.27
C CYS A 82 11.20 7.24 5.41
N LEU A 83 11.64 8.43 5.83
CA LEU A 83 11.39 9.67 5.10
C LEU A 83 12.17 9.71 3.77
N ALA A 84 13.42 9.25 3.76
CA ALA A 84 14.21 9.11 2.54
C ALA A 84 13.58 8.10 1.57
N ALA A 85 13.12 6.94 2.07
CA ALA A 85 12.44 5.94 1.25
C ALA A 85 11.14 6.48 0.64
N LEU A 86 10.34 7.23 1.41
CA LEU A 86 9.13 7.90 0.92
C LEU A 86 9.47 8.91 -0.17
N LEU A 87 10.52 9.70 0.02
CA LEU A 87 10.96 10.69 -0.96
C LEU A 87 11.46 10.04 -2.25
N ILE A 88 12.21 8.94 -2.17
CA ILE A 88 12.63 8.14 -3.34
C ILE A 88 11.41 7.56 -4.07
N LEU A 89 10.41 7.05 -3.33
CA LEU A 89 9.17 6.55 -3.93
C LEU A 89 8.42 7.68 -4.67
N LEU A 90 8.34 8.87 -4.08
CA LEU A 90 7.70 10.03 -4.71
C LEU A 90 8.44 10.50 -5.97
N LEU A 91 9.78 10.54 -5.94
CA LEU A 91 10.59 10.92 -7.10
C LEU A 91 10.59 9.87 -8.21
N SER A 92 10.38 8.59 -7.88
CA SER A 92 10.31 7.50 -8.86
C SER A 92 8.93 7.30 -9.49
N LEU A 93 7.86 7.85 -8.90
CA LEU A 93 6.49 7.76 -9.42
C LEU A 93 6.36 8.08 -10.91
N PRO A 94 6.92 9.20 -11.44
CA PRO A 94 6.78 9.52 -12.86
C PRO A 94 7.35 8.43 -13.78
N PHE A 95 8.49 7.84 -13.40
CA PHE A 95 9.12 6.73 -14.12
C PHE A 95 8.32 5.45 -14.00
N LEU A 96 7.77 5.13 -12.82
CA LEU A 96 6.93 3.96 -12.59
C LEU A 96 5.65 4.02 -13.43
N LEU A 97 4.99 5.19 -13.46
CA LEU A 97 3.79 5.41 -14.27
C LEU A 97 4.07 5.24 -15.77
N TYR A 98 5.14 5.85 -16.28
CA TYR A 98 5.53 5.65 -17.68
C TYR A 98 5.87 4.20 -17.98
N SER A 99 6.66 3.55 -17.11
CA SER A 99 7.04 2.15 -17.27
C SER A 99 5.81 1.24 -17.35
N TYR A 100 4.79 1.49 -16.52
CA TYR A 100 3.52 0.78 -16.56
C TYR A 100 2.77 1.00 -17.90
N TYR A 101 2.59 2.25 -18.32
CA TYR A 101 1.87 2.55 -19.57
C TYR A 101 2.60 2.04 -20.79
N ARG A 102 3.92 2.17 -20.82
CA ARG A 102 4.81 1.64 -21.83
C ARG A 102 4.69 0.12 -21.92
N PHE A 103 4.75 -0.57 -20.78
CA PHE A 103 4.60 -2.02 -20.73
C PHE A 103 3.27 -2.46 -21.34
N LYS A 104 2.16 -1.81 -20.96
CA LYS A 104 0.84 -2.10 -21.54
C LYS A 104 0.76 -1.78 -23.04
N ALA A 105 1.31 -0.65 -23.49
CA ALA A 105 1.33 -0.27 -24.90
C ALA A 105 2.07 -1.29 -25.77
N LEU A 106 3.14 -1.89 -25.25
CA LEU A 106 3.94 -2.88 -25.98
C LEU A 106 3.34 -4.30 -25.94
N HIS A 107 2.71 -4.70 -24.84
CA HIS A 107 2.34 -6.11 -24.60
C HIS A 107 0.83 -6.39 -24.60
N SER A 108 -0.04 -5.38 -24.74
CA SER A 108 -1.48 -5.62 -24.87
C SER A 108 -1.80 -6.43 -26.13
N SER A 109 -2.50 -7.56 -25.96
CA SER A 109 -2.97 -8.42 -27.05
C SER A 109 -4.25 -7.89 -27.70
N ILE A 110 -5.12 -7.24 -26.92
CA ILE A 110 -6.38 -6.66 -27.41
C ILE A 110 -6.10 -5.33 -28.10
N VAL A 111 -6.52 -5.19 -29.36
CA VAL A 111 -6.19 -4.01 -30.20
C VAL A 111 -6.73 -2.71 -29.61
N SER A 112 -7.96 -2.69 -29.09
CA SER A 112 -8.55 -1.49 -28.47
C SER A 112 -7.77 -1.03 -27.24
N GLN A 113 -7.39 -1.98 -26.38
CA GLN A 113 -6.53 -1.70 -25.21
C GLN A 113 -5.15 -1.22 -25.66
N LYS A 114 -4.57 -1.86 -26.68
CA LYS A 114 -3.26 -1.47 -27.22
C LYS A 114 -3.29 -0.05 -27.76
N GLY A 115 -4.33 0.34 -28.51
CA GLY A 115 -4.54 1.71 -28.96
C GLY A 115 -4.65 2.70 -27.80
N TYR A 116 -5.48 2.39 -26.80
CA TYR A 116 -5.62 3.22 -25.60
C TYR A 116 -4.29 3.42 -24.85
N TYR A 117 -3.56 2.34 -24.54
CA TYR A 117 -2.31 2.43 -23.81
C TYR A 117 -1.20 3.09 -24.65
N SER A 118 -1.19 2.87 -25.97
CA SER A 118 -0.28 3.57 -26.88
C SER A 118 -0.53 5.08 -26.86
N TYR A 119 -1.80 5.51 -26.91
CA TYR A 119 -2.17 6.92 -26.79
C TYR A 119 -1.73 7.50 -25.45
N VAL A 120 -2.11 6.87 -24.33
CA VAL A 120 -1.79 7.36 -22.98
C VAL A 120 -0.28 7.41 -22.77
N SER A 121 0.45 6.38 -23.21
CA SER A 121 1.90 6.33 -23.05
C SER A 121 2.61 7.38 -23.91
N ALA A 122 2.17 7.57 -25.16
CA ALA A 122 2.71 8.61 -26.05
C ALA A 122 2.48 10.02 -25.49
N MET A 123 1.24 10.32 -25.10
CA MET A 123 0.89 11.63 -24.51
C MET A 123 1.63 11.89 -23.20
N TYR A 124 1.75 10.87 -22.35
CA TYR A 124 2.49 11.00 -21.10
C TYR A 124 3.98 11.26 -21.35
N LEU A 125 4.62 10.49 -22.24
CA LEU A 125 6.01 10.66 -22.62
C LEU A 125 6.29 12.09 -23.14
N LEU A 126 5.47 12.56 -24.08
CA LEU A 126 5.57 13.91 -24.64
C LEU A 126 5.43 14.98 -23.55
N ASN A 127 4.45 14.83 -22.66
CA ASN A 127 4.27 15.75 -21.53
C ASN A 127 5.48 15.76 -20.59
N GLN A 128 6.06 14.60 -20.27
CA GLN A 128 7.28 14.51 -19.45
C GLN A 128 8.47 15.19 -20.13
N PHE A 129 8.49 15.27 -21.46
CA PHE A 129 9.49 16.00 -22.23
C PHE A 129 9.13 17.46 -22.49
N GLY A 130 8.00 17.95 -21.97
CA GLY A 130 7.59 19.34 -22.05
C GLY A 130 6.68 19.68 -23.22
N PHE A 131 6.34 18.71 -24.07
CA PHE A 131 5.40 18.87 -25.16
C PHE A 131 3.98 18.68 -24.61
N ARG A 132 3.29 19.80 -24.39
CA ARG A 132 1.95 19.83 -23.80
C ARG A 132 0.91 20.14 -24.87
N ARG A 133 -0.20 19.42 -24.78
CA ARG A 133 -1.38 19.63 -25.63
C ARG A 133 -2.03 20.99 -25.39
N ASP A 134 -2.09 21.40 -24.13
CA ASP A 134 -2.79 22.61 -23.68
C ASP A 134 -4.22 22.68 -24.24
N ASN A 135 -4.51 23.62 -25.14
CA ASN A 135 -5.85 23.82 -25.70
C ASN A 135 -6.04 23.14 -27.06
N ASP A 136 -5.01 22.50 -27.61
CA ASP A 136 -5.11 21.82 -28.90
C ASP A 136 -5.95 20.55 -28.77
N THR A 137 -6.72 20.23 -29.81
CA THR A 137 -7.25 18.87 -29.95
C THR A 137 -6.09 17.87 -30.08
N PRO A 138 -6.28 16.58 -29.74
CA PRO A 138 -5.23 15.57 -29.91
C PRO A 138 -4.66 15.53 -31.33
N LEU A 139 -5.50 15.76 -32.34
CA LEU A 139 -5.07 15.75 -33.74
C LEU A 139 -4.27 17.01 -34.11
N GLN A 140 -4.71 18.20 -33.68
CA GLN A 140 -3.95 19.44 -33.87
C GLN A 140 -2.60 19.39 -33.16
N PHE A 141 -2.56 18.84 -31.94
CA PHE A 141 -1.33 18.65 -31.20
C PHE A 141 -0.35 17.75 -31.96
N ALA A 142 -0.83 16.61 -32.46
CA ALA A 142 -0.01 15.66 -33.22
C ALA A 142 0.55 16.29 -34.50
N ASN A 143 -0.33 16.88 -35.33
CA ASN A 143 0.05 17.52 -36.59
C ASN A 143 1.02 18.70 -36.37
N ASN A 144 0.66 19.64 -35.51
CA ASN A 144 1.31 20.95 -35.49
C ASN A 144 2.56 21.00 -34.60
N LYS A 145 2.70 20.08 -33.65
CA LYS A 145 3.76 20.13 -32.63
C LYS A 145 4.64 18.89 -32.56
N ILE A 146 4.18 17.74 -33.05
CA ILE A 146 4.85 16.46 -32.82
C ILE A 146 5.43 15.89 -34.11
N ASP A 147 4.61 15.70 -35.14
CA ASP A 147 5.02 14.96 -36.32
C ASP A 147 6.17 15.64 -37.06
N ASP A 148 6.10 16.95 -37.28
CA ASP A 148 7.19 17.68 -37.93
C ASP A 148 8.49 17.68 -37.10
N TYR A 149 8.36 17.78 -35.77
CA TYR A 149 9.53 17.86 -34.88
C TYR A 149 10.24 16.51 -34.73
N PHE A 150 9.46 15.45 -34.51
CA PHE A 150 9.97 14.10 -34.24
C PHE A 150 10.03 13.20 -35.46
N GLN A 151 9.49 13.64 -36.60
CA GLN A 151 9.37 12.87 -37.84
C GLN A 151 8.62 11.55 -37.59
N THR A 152 7.39 11.68 -37.06
CA THR A 152 6.52 10.56 -36.67
C THR A 152 5.20 10.57 -37.44
N ASP A 153 4.46 9.45 -37.36
CA ASP A 153 3.09 9.32 -37.86
C ASP A 153 2.05 9.41 -36.72
N PHE A 154 2.25 10.31 -35.75
CA PHE A 154 1.40 10.40 -34.57
C PHE A 154 0.00 10.85 -34.93
N SER A 155 -0.15 11.79 -35.86
CA SER A 155 -1.44 12.24 -36.35
C SER A 155 -2.25 11.12 -37.00
N ALA A 156 -1.62 10.31 -37.86
CA ALA A 156 -2.25 9.15 -38.49
C ALA A 156 -2.74 8.16 -37.42
N PHE A 157 -1.93 7.89 -36.40
CA PHE A 157 -2.35 7.08 -35.26
C PHE A 157 -3.54 7.70 -34.51
N ILE A 158 -3.50 9.00 -34.21
CA ILE A 158 -4.57 9.69 -33.49
C ILE A 158 -5.88 9.62 -34.25
N GLN A 159 -5.88 9.82 -35.57
CA GLN A 159 -7.08 9.70 -36.39
C GLN A 159 -7.71 8.31 -36.28
N VAL A 160 -6.90 7.25 -36.42
CA VAL A 160 -7.37 5.87 -36.31
C VAL A 160 -7.84 5.54 -34.88
N TYR A 161 -7.12 6.02 -33.87
CA TYR A 161 -7.49 5.83 -32.47
C TYR A 161 -8.83 6.49 -32.14
N LEU A 162 -9.04 7.73 -32.57
CA LEU A 162 -10.30 8.45 -32.37
C LEU A 162 -11.45 7.75 -33.11
N LYS A 163 -11.22 7.31 -34.36
CA LYS A 163 -12.19 6.48 -35.09
C LYS A 163 -12.55 5.23 -34.31
N SER A 164 -11.57 4.47 -33.80
CA SER A 164 -11.83 3.25 -33.02
C SER A 164 -12.64 3.47 -31.74
N LYS A 165 -12.56 4.67 -31.17
CA LYS A 165 -13.13 4.99 -29.86
C LYS A 165 -14.51 5.62 -29.97
N TYR A 166 -14.75 6.40 -31.03
CA TYR A 166 -15.93 7.26 -31.15
C TYR A 166 -16.77 7.02 -32.40
N SER A 167 -16.25 6.33 -33.41
CA SER A 167 -17.01 6.01 -34.62
C SER A 167 -17.67 4.64 -34.50
N SER A 168 -18.88 4.52 -35.05
CA SER A 168 -19.55 3.23 -35.25
C SER A 168 -19.05 2.48 -36.49
N GLN A 169 -18.20 3.11 -37.30
CA GLN A 169 -17.65 2.49 -38.51
C GLN A 169 -16.64 1.39 -38.17
N PRO A 170 -16.64 0.27 -38.91
CA PRO A 170 -15.64 -0.77 -38.72
C PRO A 170 -14.23 -0.27 -39.04
N ILE A 171 -13.26 -0.76 -38.27
CA ILE A 171 -11.84 -0.49 -38.47
C ILE A 171 -11.31 -1.46 -39.53
N SER A 172 -10.65 -0.93 -40.56
CA SER A 172 -10.04 -1.75 -41.62
C SER A 172 -8.79 -2.49 -41.15
N SER A 173 -8.40 -3.54 -41.86
CA SER A 173 -7.18 -4.31 -41.57
C SER A 173 -5.90 -3.47 -41.58
N TRP A 174 -5.85 -2.41 -42.39
CA TRP A 174 -4.72 -1.47 -42.43
C TRP A 174 -4.70 -0.55 -41.21
N GLU A 175 -5.86 -0.03 -40.81
CA GLU A 175 -6.00 0.77 -39.58
C GLU A 175 -5.64 -0.03 -38.32
N LEU A 176 -5.96 -1.33 -38.27
CA LEU A 176 -5.53 -2.22 -37.19
C LEU A 176 -4.00 -2.35 -37.12
N LYS A 177 -3.30 -2.32 -38.26
CA LYS A 177 -1.83 -2.32 -38.29
C LYS A 177 -1.26 -1.03 -37.70
N ILE A 178 -1.87 0.13 -38.01
CA ILE A 178 -1.48 1.42 -37.40
C ILE A 178 -1.59 1.34 -35.88
N LEU A 179 -2.74 0.92 -35.34
CA LEU A 179 -2.94 0.82 -33.89
C LEU A 179 -1.96 -0.14 -33.21
N SER A 180 -1.61 -1.25 -33.87
CA SER A 180 -0.80 -2.30 -33.27
C SER A 180 0.70 -2.06 -33.35
N LEU A 181 1.17 -1.30 -34.35
CA LEU A 181 2.59 -1.10 -34.63
C LEU A 181 3.09 0.30 -34.30
N PHE A 182 2.21 1.28 -34.06
CA PHE A 182 2.57 2.68 -33.84
C PHE A 182 3.58 2.93 -32.72
N TYR A 183 3.36 2.37 -31.52
CA TYR A 183 3.99 2.91 -30.32
C TYR A 183 5.52 2.75 -30.27
N ARG A 184 6.04 1.60 -30.70
CA ARG A 184 7.49 1.31 -30.62
C ARG A 184 8.33 2.24 -31.52
N PRO A 185 8.03 2.44 -32.82
CA PRO A 185 8.75 3.39 -33.65
C PRO A 185 8.55 4.83 -33.19
N PHE A 186 7.37 5.20 -32.71
CA PHE A 186 7.10 6.52 -32.13
C PHE A 186 8.01 6.80 -30.93
N GLU A 187 8.00 5.92 -29.92
CA GLU A 187 8.82 6.05 -28.71
C GLU A 187 10.31 6.21 -29.05
N LYS A 188 10.80 5.38 -29.97
CA LYS A 188 12.20 5.41 -30.41
C LYS A 188 12.54 6.76 -31.07
N SER A 189 11.67 7.27 -31.94
CA SER A 189 11.89 8.54 -32.64
C SER A 189 11.93 9.72 -31.67
N VAL A 190 10.98 9.76 -30.72
CA VAL A 190 10.95 10.78 -29.67
C VAL A 190 12.19 10.72 -28.78
N GLN A 191 12.57 9.53 -28.30
CA GLN A 191 13.72 9.37 -27.42
C GLN A 191 15.06 9.65 -28.10
N ASN A 192 15.17 9.41 -29.42
CA ASN A 192 16.39 9.68 -30.17
C ASN A 192 16.64 11.18 -30.37
N LYS A 193 15.58 11.99 -30.44
CA LYS A 193 15.68 13.45 -30.59
C LYS A 193 16.00 14.18 -29.28
N ILE A 194 15.80 13.53 -28.13
CA ILE A 194 15.95 14.16 -26.81
C ILE A 194 17.16 13.57 -26.07
N PRO A 195 18.15 14.40 -25.70
CA PRO A 195 19.32 13.96 -24.94
C PRO A 195 18.96 13.22 -23.65
N TRP A 196 19.75 12.21 -23.28
CA TRP A 196 19.51 11.41 -22.07
C TRP A 196 19.33 12.25 -20.79
N LYS A 197 20.17 13.30 -20.62
CA LYS A 197 20.08 14.20 -19.46
C LYS A 197 18.72 14.90 -19.39
N GLU A 198 18.24 15.42 -20.51
CA GLU A 198 16.93 16.06 -20.61
C GLU A 198 15.79 15.08 -20.36
N ARG A 199 15.94 13.83 -20.84
CA ARG A 199 14.98 12.76 -20.55
C ARG A 199 14.86 12.54 -19.04
N VAL A 200 15.98 12.32 -18.35
CA VAL A 200 15.98 12.09 -16.90
C VAL A 200 15.45 13.30 -16.14
N SER A 201 15.89 14.53 -16.47
CA SER A 201 15.41 15.73 -15.81
C SER A 201 13.91 15.97 -16.04
N GLY A 202 13.39 15.63 -17.22
CA GLY A 202 11.99 15.75 -17.56
C GLY A 202 11.11 14.90 -16.64
N PHE A 203 11.53 13.66 -16.38
CA PHE A 203 10.82 12.74 -15.48
C PHE A 203 10.98 13.08 -13.99
N LEU A 204 12.07 13.73 -13.59
CA LEU A 204 12.21 14.24 -12.22
C LEU A 204 11.35 15.49 -11.95
N ASN A 205 10.84 16.14 -13.00
CA ASN A 205 9.96 17.28 -12.86
C ASN A 205 8.53 16.85 -12.53
N PHE A 206 8.26 16.71 -11.23
CA PHE A 206 6.96 16.24 -10.72
C PHE A 206 5.77 17.14 -11.12
N TYR A 207 6.02 18.44 -11.37
CA TYR A 207 4.99 19.36 -11.86
C TYR A 207 4.41 18.91 -13.20
N ARG A 208 5.24 18.33 -14.10
CA ARG A 208 4.77 17.78 -15.38
C ARG A 208 3.80 16.63 -15.16
N THR A 209 4.09 15.74 -14.23
CA THR A 209 3.21 14.61 -13.86
C THR A 209 1.88 15.10 -13.28
N ILE A 210 1.92 15.99 -12.28
CA ILE A 210 0.69 16.57 -11.70
C ILE A 210 -0.13 17.24 -12.80
N ASN A 211 0.51 18.04 -13.65
CA ASN A 211 -0.18 18.76 -14.71
C ASN A 211 -0.88 17.81 -15.69
N TYR A 212 -0.22 16.72 -16.08
CA TYR A 212 -0.80 15.71 -16.97
C TYR A 212 -2.11 15.13 -16.44
N PHE A 213 -2.16 14.81 -15.14
CA PHE A 213 -3.35 14.22 -14.53
C PHE A 213 -4.40 15.25 -14.12
N SER A 214 -4.04 16.53 -14.00
CA SER A 214 -4.98 17.62 -13.68
C SER A 214 -5.86 18.06 -14.86
N LYS A 215 -5.46 17.77 -16.10
CA LYS A 215 -6.17 18.20 -17.30
C LYS A 215 -7.14 17.13 -17.81
N PRO A 216 -8.30 17.51 -18.38
CA PRO A 216 -9.16 16.57 -19.09
C PRO A 216 -8.39 15.95 -20.26
N LYS A 217 -8.52 14.63 -20.39
CA LYS A 217 -7.81 13.84 -21.41
C LYS A 217 -8.51 13.86 -22.79
N ILE A 218 -9.60 14.63 -22.89
CA ILE A 218 -10.48 14.82 -24.04
C ILE A 218 -10.60 16.33 -24.21
#